data_AF-A0A2J8RUG6-F1
#
_entry.id   AF-A0A2J8RUG6-F1
#
_cell.length_a   1.000
_cell.length_b   1.000
_cell.length_c   1.000
_cell.angle_alpha   90.00
_cell.angle_beta   90.00
_cell.angle_gamma   90.00
#
_symmetry.space_group_name_H-M   'P 1'
#
loop_
_entity.id
_entity.type
_entity.pdbx_description
1 polymer ?
#
loop_
_entity_poly.entity_id
_entity_poly.type
_entity_poly.pdbx_seq_one_letter_code
_entity_poly.pdbx_strand_id
1 'polypeptide(L)'
;DDQRPVCLVCRESQEHQTHAMAPIDEAFESYREKLLKSQRNLVAKMKKVMHLQDVEVKNATQWKDKIKSQRMRISTEFSKLHNFLVEEEDLFLQRLNKEEEETKKKLNENTLKLNQTIASLKKLILEVGEKSQASTLGLLQNPKEVLTRSEIQDVNYSLEAVKVKTVCQIPLMKEMLKRFQ
;
A
#
# COMPACT_ATOMS: atom_id res chain seq x y z
N ASP A 1 33.08 39.36 57.70
CA ASP A 1 33.26 37.90 57.84
C ASP A 1 32.05 37.22 58.46
N ASP A 2 31.56 37.66 59.62
CA ASP A 2 30.50 36.92 60.33
C ASP A 2 29.06 37.16 59.87
N GLN A 3 28.82 38.20 59.06
CA GLN A 3 27.47 38.61 58.58
C GLN A 3 26.39 38.70 59.67
N ARG A 4 26.79 39.04 60.91
CA ARG A 4 25.91 39.16 62.08
C ARG A 4 26.14 40.48 62.81
N PRO A 5 25.10 41.11 63.37
CA PRO A 5 25.29 42.28 64.22
C PRO A 5 25.95 41.87 65.54
N VAL A 6 26.89 42.69 66.02
CA VAL A 6 27.57 42.50 67.30
C VAL A 6 27.48 43.79 68.12
N CYS A 7 27.39 43.70 69.45
CA CYS A 7 27.43 44.88 70.31
C CYS A 7 28.88 45.40 70.45
N LEU A 8 29.04 46.60 71.03
CA LEU A 8 30.36 47.21 71.23
C LEU A 8 31.29 46.37 72.10
N VAL A 9 30.75 45.61 73.07
CA VAL A 9 31.56 44.71 73.91
C VAL A 9 32.09 43.52 73.10
N CYS A 10 31.23 42.90 72.28
CA CYS A 10 31.61 41.79 71.44
C CYS A 10 32.60 42.21 70.33
N ARG A 11 32.54 43.45 69.86
CA ARG A 11 33.51 43.98 68.88
C ARG A 11 34.95 43.90 69.37
N GLU A 12 35.19 44.15 70.65
CA GLU A 12 36.52 44.11 71.28
C GLU A 12 36.95 42.69 71.71
N SER A 13 36.09 41.69 71.52
CA SER A 13 36.43 40.31 71.85
C SER A 13 37.46 39.74 70.86
N GLN A 14 38.28 38.78 71.33
CA GLN A 14 39.25 38.09 70.50
C GLN A 14 38.61 37.37 69.30
N GLU A 15 37.32 37.00 69.40
CA GLU A 15 36.55 36.35 68.32
C GLU A 15 36.35 37.26 67.09
N HIS A 16 36.32 38.58 67.28
CA HIS A 16 35.96 39.56 66.24
C HIS A 16 37.07 40.56 65.91
N GLN A 17 38.21 40.46 66.60
CA GLN A 17 39.30 41.44 66.57
C GLN A 17 39.89 41.68 65.17
N THR A 18 39.83 40.69 64.28
CA THR A 18 40.38 40.76 62.92
C THR A 18 39.32 41.01 61.84
N HIS A 19 38.04 41.04 62.19
CA HIS A 19 36.95 41.15 61.22
C HIS A 19 36.66 42.60 60.86
N ALA A 20 36.42 42.84 59.58
CA ALA A 20 35.99 44.14 59.10
C ALA A 20 34.56 44.44 59.61
N MET A 21 34.41 45.57 60.30
CA MET A 21 33.13 46.04 60.85
C MET A 21 32.61 47.23 60.05
N ALA A 22 31.30 47.30 59.86
CA ALA A 22 30.60 48.46 59.32
C ALA A 22 29.51 48.91 60.30
N PRO A 23 29.21 50.21 60.40
CA PRO A 23 28.04 50.70 61.12
C PRO A 23 26.76 50.02 60.63
N ILE A 24 25.81 49.80 61.55
CA ILE A 24 24.59 49.05 61.25
C ILE A 24 23.77 49.73 60.14
N ASP A 25 23.68 51.06 60.14
CA ASP A 25 22.88 51.81 59.16
C ASP A 25 23.50 51.75 57.76
N GLU A 26 24.83 51.84 57.66
CA GLU A 26 25.56 51.71 56.38
C GLU A 26 25.44 50.29 55.80
N ALA A 27 25.60 49.28 56.64
CA ALA A 27 25.41 47.89 56.25
C ALA A 27 23.96 47.62 55.83
N PHE A 28 22.98 48.14 56.59
CA PHE A 28 21.56 48.01 56.29
C PHE A 28 21.23 48.55 54.90
N GLU A 29 21.59 49.80 54.60
CA GLU A 29 21.29 50.40 53.28
C GLU A 29 22.01 49.65 52.14
N SER A 30 23.27 49.24 52.33
CA SER A 30 24.01 48.44 51.33
C SER A 30 23.32 47.10 51.02
N TYR A 31 22.92 46.36 52.06
CA TYR A 31 22.24 45.07 51.88
C TYR A 31 20.82 45.25 51.34
N ARG A 32 20.09 46.26 51.78
CA ARG A 32 18.76 46.60 51.28
C ARG A 32 18.80 46.86 49.78
N GLU A 33 19.75 47.67 49.30
CA GLU A 33 19.89 47.93 47.86
C GLU A 33 20.21 46.65 47.07
N LYS A 34 21.16 45.82 47.56
CA LYS A 34 21.51 44.54 46.95
C LYS A 34 20.32 43.59 46.88
N LEU A 35 19.51 43.50 47.94
CA LEU A 35 18.31 42.67 47.99
C LEU A 35 17.24 43.19 47.03
N LEU A 36 16.99 44.50 46.96
CA LEU A 36 16.06 45.10 45.99
C LEU A 36 16.51 44.86 44.55
N LYS A 37 17.82 44.96 44.25
CA LYS A 37 18.38 44.62 42.93
C LYS A 37 18.19 43.14 42.61
N SER A 38 18.44 42.25 43.58
CA SER A 38 18.22 40.81 43.44
C SER A 38 16.74 40.50 43.18
N GLN A 39 15.83 41.12 43.92
CA GLN A 39 14.39 40.97 43.74
C GLN A 39 13.95 41.35 42.32
N ARG A 40 14.40 42.51 41.79
CA ARG A 40 14.11 42.92 40.42
C ARG A 40 14.63 41.92 39.38
N ASN A 41 15.83 41.37 39.60
CA ASN A 41 16.40 40.34 38.74
C ASN A 41 15.55 39.05 38.77
N LEU A 42 15.16 38.60 39.95
CA LEU A 42 14.30 37.42 40.10
C LEU A 42 12.94 37.60 39.42
N VAL A 43 12.32 38.78 39.53
CA VAL A 43 11.06 39.09 38.81
C VAL A 43 11.25 39.03 37.29
N ALA A 44 12.36 39.56 36.77
CA ALA A 44 12.66 39.48 35.34
C ALA A 44 12.89 38.03 34.87
N LYS A 45 13.61 37.22 35.67
CA LYS A 45 13.80 35.78 35.42
C LYS A 45 12.47 35.03 35.43
N MET A 46 11.60 35.31 36.39
CA MET A 46 10.27 34.69 36.48
C MET A 46 9.44 34.99 35.24
N LYS A 47 9.37 36.25 34.79
CA LYS A 47 8.66 36.62 33.55
C LYS A 47 9.21 35.89 32.32
N LYS A 48 10.53 35.73 32.23
CA LYS A 48 11.17 34.97 31.15
C LYS A 48 10.75 33.49 31.18
N VAL A 49 10.74 32.87 32.37
CA VAL A 49 10.32 31.46 32.53
C VAL A 49 8.83 31.29 32.19
N MET A 50 7.96 32.21 32.61
CA MET A 50 6.54 32.17 32.26
C MET A 50 6.32 32.27 30.74
N HIS A 51 7.08 33.12 30.06
CA HIS A 51 7.02 33.20 28.59
C HIS A 51 7.46 31.88 27.93
N LEU A 52 8.56 31.28 28.40
CA LEU A 52 9.01 29.98 27.90
C LEU A 52 7.97 28.88 28.16
N GLN A 53 7.28 28.91 29.29
CA GLN A 53 6.19 27.98 29.59
C GLN A 53 5.03 28.10 28.60
N ASP A 54 4.60 29.33 28.27
CA ASP A 54 3.55 29.56 27.26
C ASP A 54 3.98 29.05 25.88
N VAL A 55 5.24 29.28 25.50
CA VAL A 55 5.81 28.74 24.26
C VAL A 55 5.80 27.22 24.24
N GLU A 56 6.20 26.55 25.33
CA GLU A 56 6.18 25.09 25.43
C GLU A 56 4.78 24.50 25.35
N VAL A 57 3.78 25.13 25.99
CA VAL A 57 2.38 24.72 25.87
C VAL A 57 1.90 24.82 24.42
N LYS A 58 2.21 25.92 23.74
CA LYS A 58 1.91 26.09 22.31
C LYS A 58 2.61 25.04 21.45
N ASN A 59 3.90 24.78 21.69
CA ASN A 59 4.67 23.75 20.98
C ASN A 59 4.02 22.36 21.15
N ALA A 60 3.59 22.00 22.37
CA ALA A 60 2.94 20.74 22.64
C ALA A 60 1.62 20.58 21.88
N THR A 61 0.78 21.63 21.83
CA THR A 61 -0.47 21.61 21.06
C THR A 61 -0.22 21.46 19.56
N GLN A 62 0.71 22.25 19.00
CA GLN A 62 1.08 22.16 17.59
C GLN A 62 1.66 20.78 17.24
N TRP A 63 2.49 20.20 18.10
CA TRP A 63 3.02 18.86 17.92
C TRP A 63 1.89 17.80 17.90
N LYS A 64 0.91 17.90 18.80
CA LYS A 64 -0.25 17.01 18.83
C LYS A 64 -1.07 17.09 17.53
N ASP A 65 -1.29 18.29 17.00
CA ASP A 65 -2.01 18.50 15.74
C ASP A 65 -1.22 17.95 14.54
N LYS A 66 0.11 18.12 14.53
CA LYS A 66 1.00 17.50 13.53
C LYS A 66 0.89 15.99 13.55
N ILE A 67 0.93 15.35 14.72
CA ILE A 67 0.77 13.89 14.86
C ILE A 67 -0.60 13.43 14.36
N LYS A 68 -1.69 14.13 14.73
CA LYS A 68 -3.04 13.80 14.27
C LYS A 68 -3.14 13.87 12.74
N SER A 69 -2.57 14.93 12.14
CA SER A 69 -2.54 15.10 10.69
C SER A 69 -1.75 14.01 9.99
N GLN A 70 -0.59 13.61 10.53
CA GLN A 70 0.19 12.50 9.98
C GLN A 70 -0.56 11.17 10.06
N ARG A 71 -1.25 10.88 11.18
CA ARG A 71 -2.09 9.68 11.29
C ARG A 71 -3.18 9.64 10.23
N MET A 72 -3.89 10.75 10.01
CA MET A 72 -4.92 10.85 8.98
C MET A 72 -4.34 10.60 7.59
N ARG A 73 -3.20 11.23 7.28
CA ARG A 73 -2.52 11.05 6.00
C ARG A 73 -2.16 9.59 5.74
N ILE A 74 -1.55 8.92 6.72
CA ILE A 74 -1.20 7.48 6.62
C ILE A 74 -2.47 6.67 6.30
N SER A 75 -3.55 6.85 7.07
CA SER A 75 -4.79 6.11 6.86
C SER A 75 -5.40 6.33 5.47
N THR A 76 -5.40 7.58 4.98
CA THR A 76 -5.95 7.92 3.67
C THR A 76 -5.18 7.26 2.54
N GLU A 77 -3.84 7.29 2.57
CA GLU A 77 -3.03 6.70 1.51
C GLU A 77 -3.18 5.18 1.43
N PHE A 78 -3.25 4.49 2.58
CA PHE A 78 -3.53 3.05 2.60
C PHE A 78 -4.93 2.71 2.08
N SER A 79 -5.94 3.54 2.39
CA SER A 79 -7.30 3.33 1.89
C SER A 79 -7.36 3.42 0.37
N LYS A 80 -6.67 4.40 -0.24
CA LYS A 80 -6.53 4.51 -1.70
C LYS A 80 -5.88 3.27 -2.31
N LEU A 81 -4.80 2.77 -1.70
CA LEU A 81 -4.12 1.56 -2.17
C LEU A 81 -5.03 0.33 -2.13
N HIS A 82 -5.83 0.17 -1.07
CA HIS A 82 -6.80 -0.93 -0.99
C HIS A 82 -7.84 -0.85 -2.11
N ASN A 83 -8.42 0.32 -2.35
CA ASN A 83 -9.40 0.50 -3.42
C ASN A 83 -8.80 0.17 -4.79
N PHE A 84 -7.60 0.66 -5.07
CA PHE A 84 -6.88 0.36 -6.31
C PHE A 84 -6.66 -1.15 -6.52
N LEU A 85 -6.27 -1.88 -5.47
CA LEU A 85 -6.06 -3.33 -5.58
C LEU A 85 -7.35 -4.08 -5.88
N VAL A 86 -8.47 -3.66 -5.29
CA VAL A 86 -9.79 -4.24 -5.57
C VAL A 86 -10.20 -3.97 -7.02
N GLU A 87 -9.99 -2.75 -7.52
CA GLU A 87 -10.27 -2.40 -8.93
C GLU A 87 -9.42 -3.21 -9.91
N GLU A 88 -8.11 -3.37 -9.65
CA GLU A 88 -7.22 -4.16 -10.51
C GLU A 88 -7.58 -5.65 -10.50
N GLU A 89 -7.90 -6.23 -9.33
CA GLU A 89 -8.36 -7.61 -9.22
C GLU A 89 -9.61 -7.85 -10.07
N ASP A 90 -10.61 -6.97 -9.96
CA ASP A 90 -11.85 -7.04 -10.74
C ASP A 90 -11.56 -6.97 -12.26
N LEU A 91 -10.69 -6.06 -12.70
CA LEU A 91 -10.29 -5.94 -14.10
C LEU A 91 -9.59 -7.20 -14.64
N PHE A 92 -8.72 -7.84 -13.85
CA PHE A 92 -8.08 -9.10 -14.24
C PHE A 92 -9.10 -10.23 -14.37
N LEU A 93 -10.04 -10.34 -13.43
CA LEU A 93 -11.11 -11.34 -13.46
C LEU A 93 -12.05 -11.12 -14.64
N GLN A 94 -12.45 -9.88 -14.92
CA GLN A 94 -13.27 -9.55 -16.09
C GLN A 94 -12.58 -9.94 -17.40
N ARG A 95 -11.28 -9.69 -17.52
CA ARG A 95 -10.49 -10.08 -18.71
C ARG A 95 -10.42 -11.60 -18.86
N LEU A 96 -10.20 -12.31 -17.77
CA LEU A 96 -10.14 -13.77 -17.76
C LEU A 96 -11.49 -14.39 -18.14
N ASN A 97 -12.59 -13.87 -17.57
CA ASN A 97 -13.95 -14.31 -17.90
C ASN A 97 -14.28 -14.09 -19.38
N LYS A 98 -13.86 -12.94 -19.95
CA LYS A 98 -14.04 -12.66 -21.37
C LYS A 98 -13.27 -13.63 -22.25
N GLU A 99 -12.01 -13.92 -21.89
CA GLU A 99 -11.20 -14.90 -22.61
C GLU A 99 -11.79 -16.31 -22.52
N GLU A 100 -12.29 -16.70 -21.35
CA GLU A 100 -12.96 -17.99 -21.15
C GLU A 100 -14.17 -18.12 -22.06
N GLU A 101 -15.04 -17.11 -22.12
CA GLU A 101 -16.24 -17.13 -22.94
C GLU A 101 -15.91 -17.16 -24.45
N GLU A 102 -14.95 -16.35 -24.90
CA GLU A 102 -14.48 -16.37 -26.30
C GLU A 102 -13.91 -17.74 -26.70
N THR A 103 -13.12 -18.33 -25.81
CA THR A 103 -12.50 -19.65 -26.02
C THR A 103 -13.55 -20.75 -26.05
N LYS A 104 -14.50 -20.73 -25.12
CA LYS A 104 -15.62 -21.69 -25.05
C LYS A 104 -16.48 -21.61 -26.29
N LYS A 105 -16.80 -20.40 -26.76
CA LYS A 105 -17.54 -20.19 -28.02
C LYS A 105 -16.81 -20.81 -29.21
N LYS A 106 -15.51 -20.54 -29.35
CA LYS A 106 -14.68 -21.09 -30.44
C LYS A 106 -14.60 -22.62 -30.39
N LEU A 107 -14.43 -23.20 -29.20
CA LEU A 107 -14.43 -24.66 -29.02
C LEU A 107 -15.77 -25.27 -29.41
N ASN A 108 -16.89 -24.66 -29.02
CA ASN A 108 -18.22 -25.13 -29.39
C ASN A 108 -18.45 -25.09 -30.91
N GLU A 109 -18.08 -23.99 -31.57
CA GLU A 109 -18.14 -23.87 -33.03
C GLU A 109 -17.30 -24.94 -33.74
N ASN A 110 -16.10 -25.22 -33.22
CA ASN A 110 -15.23 -26.26 -33.72
C ASN A 110 -15.82 -27.67 -33.54
N THR A 111 -16.39 -27.97 -32.37
CA THR A 111 -17.10 -29.23 -32.11
C THR A 111 -18.29 -29.41 -33.06
N LEU A 112 -19.06 -28.35 -33.31
CA LEU A 112 -20.18 -28.38 -34.26
C LEU A 112 -19.71 -28.70 -35.68
N LYS A 113 -18.63 -28.08 -36.16
CA LYS A 113 -18.03 -28.38 -37.47
C LYS A 113 -17.57 -29.82 -37.56
N LEU A 114 -16.85 -30.33 -36.55
CA LEU A 114 -16.42 -31.73 -36.50
C LEU A 114 -17.60 -32.69 -36.53
N ASN A 115 -18.67 -32.42 -35.77
CA ASN A 115 -19.88 -33.23 -35.79
C ASN A 115 -20.56 -33.26 -37.18
N GLN A 116 -20.58 -32.12 -37.89
CA GLN A 116 -21.09 -32.06 -39.26
C GLN A 116 -20.23 -32.88 -40.24
N THR A 117 -18.90 -32.80 -40.11
CA THR A 117 -17.97 -33.61 -40.92
C THR A 117 -18.15 -35.10 -40.63
N ILE A 118 -18.27 -35.49 -39.35
CA ILE A 118 -18.55 -36.87 -38.94
C ILE A 118 -19.88 -37.36 -39.53
N ALA A 119 -20.94 -36.55 -39.46
CA ALA A 119 -22.25 -36.91 -40.02
C ALA A 119 -22.17 -37.10 -41.56
N SER A 120 -21.46 -36.20 -42.25
CA SER A 120 -21.26 -36.28 -43.70
C SER A 120 -20.45 -37.51 -44.09
N LEU A 121 -19.38 -37.82 -43.35
CA LEU A 121 -18.57 -39.03 -43.55
C LEU A 121 -19.37 -40.30 -43.30
N LYS A 122 -20.16 -40.36 -42.21
CA LYS A 122 -21.05 -41.50 -41.94
C LYS A 122 -22.03 -41.74 -43.08
N LYS A 123 -22.63 -40.66 -43.62
CA LYS A 123 -23.53 -40.75 -44.77
C LYS A 123 -22.79 -41.30 -46.00
N LEU A 124 -21.60 -40.78 -46.30
CA LEU A 124 -20.81 -41.21 -47.45
C LEU A 124 -20.35 -42.68 -47.32
N ILE A 125 -19.97 -43.12 -46.12
CA ILE A 125 -19.64 -44.52 -45.82
C ILE A 125 -20.85 -45.42 -46.09
N LEU A 126 -22.05 -45.03 -45.66
CA LEU A 126 -23.27 -45.79 -45.94
C LEU A 126 -23.55 -45.86 -47.44
N GLU A 127 -23.50 -44.72 -48.15
CA GLU A 127 -23.74 -44.67 -49.60
C GLU A 127 -22.73 -45.54 -50.39
N VAL A 128 -21.44 -45.52 -50.01
CA VAL A 128 -20.40 -46.39 -50.60
C VAL A 128 -20.67 -47.86 -50.27
N GLY A 129 -21.02 -48.17 -49.02
CA GLY A 129 -21.33 -49.53 -48.57
C GLY A 129 -22.51 -50.13 -49.34
N GLU A 130 -23.63 -49.41 -49.43
CA GLU A 130 -24.80 -49.80 -50.21
C GLU A 130 -24.47 -50.01 -51.69
N LYS A 131 -23.68 -49.10 -52.29
CA LYS A 131 -23.27 -49.21 -53.70
C LYS A 131 -22.38 -50.43 -53.96
N SER A 132 -21.50 -50.77 -53.02
CA SER A 132 -20.60 -51.93 -53.11
C SER A 132 -21.32 -53.27 -53.01
N GLN A 133 -22.46 -53.31 -52.32
CA GLN A 133 -23.30 -54.51 -52.12
C GLN A 133 -24.45 -54.61 -53.15
N ALA A 134 -24.60 -53.64 -54.05
CA ALA A 134 -25.63 -53.62 -55.07
C ALA A 134 -25.45 -54.74 -56.12
N SER A 135 -26.50 -55.02 -56.88
CA SER A 135 -26.42 -55.92 -58.05
C SER A 135 -25.42 -55.40 -59.09
N THR A 136 -24.91 -56.27 -59.96
CA THR A 136 -23.90 -55.91 -60.99
C THR A 136 -24.29 -54.67 -61.80
N LEU A 137 -25.56 -54.57 -62.21
CA LEU A 137 -26.10 -53.41 -62.93
C LEU A 137 -26.14 -52.15 -62.04
N GLY A 138 -26.58 -52.28 -60.80
CA GLY A 138 -26.67 -51.16 -59.85
C GLY A 138 -25.32 -50.60 -59.42
N LEU A 139 -24.29 -51.46 -59.33
CA LEU A 139 -22.91 -51.05 -59.05
C LEU A 139 -22.29 -50.31 -60.24
N LEU A 140 -22.45 -50.83 -61.46
CA LEU A 140 -21.91 -50.22 -62.69
C LEU A 140 -22.60 -48.90 -63.09
N GLN A 141 -23.75 -48.59 -62.50
CA GLN A 141 -24.43 -47.31 -62.72
C GLN A 141 -23.75 -46.18 -61.95
N ASN A 142 -23.03 -45.30 -62.65
CA ASN A 142 -22.37 -44.09 -62.11
C ASN A 142 -21.44 -44.31 -60.89
N PRO A 143 -20.60 -45.38 -60.81
CA PRO A 143 -19.74 -45.60 -59.63
C PRO A 143 -18.68 -44.51 -59.45
N LYS A 144 -18.25 -43.87 -60.55
CA LYS A 144 -17.22 -42.83 -60.55
C LYS A 144 -17.63 -41.62 -59.70
N GLU A 145 -18.90 -41.24 -59.69
CA GLU A 145 -19.38 -40.07 -58.94
C GLU A 145 -19.20 -40.26 -57.42
N VAL A 146 -19.57 -41.44 -56.92
CA VAL A 146 -19.43 -41.79 -55.50
C VAL A 146 -17.95 -41.89 -55.11
N LEU A 147 -17.12 -42.50 -55.97
CA LEU A 147 -15.68 -42.62 -55.77
C LEU A 147 -14.99 -41.25 -55.75
N THR A 148 -15.23 -40.39 -56.72
CA THR A 148 -14.65 -39.04 -56.79
C THR A 148 -15.02 -38.21 -55.55
N ARG A 149 -16.27 -38.27 -55.07
CA ARG A 149 -16.66 -37.58 -53.85
C ARG A 149 -16.00 -38.16 -52.59
N SER A 150 -15.75 -39.47 -52.55
CA SER A 150 -15.00 -40.10 -51.46
C SER A 150 -13.52 -39.72 -51.44
N GLU A 151 -12.91 -39.55 -52.60
CA GLU A 151 -11.50 -39.16 -52.75
C GLU A 151 -11.26 -37.67 -52.43
N ILE A 152 -12.25 -36.80 -52.69
CA ILE A 152 -12.16 -35.36 -52.46
C ILE A 152 -12.49 -34.98 -51.00
N GLN A 153 -13.09 -35.89 -50.23
CA GLN A 153 -13.51 -35.61 -48.86
C GLN A 153 -12.29 -35.43 -47.93
N ASP A 154 -11.83 -34.19 -47.80
CA ASP A 154 -10.72 -33.83 -46.92
C ASP A 154 -11.17 -33.74 -45.46
N VAL A 155 -10.33 -34.25 -44.55
CA VAL A 155 -10.51 -34.20 -43.09
C VAL A 155 -9.40 -33.37 -42.44
N ASN A 156 -8.91 -32.35 -43.15
CA ASN A 156 -7.90 -31.45 -42.63
C ASN A 156 -8.48 -30.54 -41.54
N TYR A 157 -8.41 -31.01 -40.30
CA TYR A 157 -8.75 -30.25 -39.11
C TYR A 157 -7.51 -30.09 -38.23
N SER A 158 -7.02 -28.87 -38.10
CA SER A 158 -5.91 -28.53 -37.20
C SER A 158 -6.46 -28.19 -35.81
N LEU A 159 -6.10 -28.98 -34.79
CA LEU A 159 -6.36 -28.61 -33.41
C LEU A 159 -5.43 -27.46 -33.02
N GLU A 160 -6.00 -26.26 -32.89
CA GLU A 160 -5.31 -25.18 -32.20
C GLU A 160 -5.27 -25.46 -30.70
N ALA A 161 -4.07 -25.54 -30.13
CA ALA A 161 -3.90 -25.65 -28.69
C ALA A 161 -4.49 -24.41 -28.00
N VAL A 162 -5.47 -24.63 -27.11
CA VAL A 162 -6.03 -23.58 -26.27
C VAL A 162 -4.99 -23.22 -25.21
N LYS A 163 -4.54 -21.98 -25.22
CA LYS A 163 -3.62 -21.42 -24.23
C LYS A 163 -4.29 -20.25 -23.56
N VAL A 164 -4.26 -20.23 -22.23
CA VAL A 164 -4.67 -19.06 -21.44
C VAL A 164 -3.62 -17.97 -21.63
N LYS A 165 -4.05 -16.84 -22.19
CA LYS A 165 -3.25 -15.65 -22.47
C LYS A 165 -3.30 -14.68 -21.30
N THR A 166 -4.43 -14.59 -20.61
CA THR A 166 -4.59 -13.76 -19.42
C THR A 166 -3.78 -14.37 -18.29
N VAL A 167 -2.53 -13.93 -18.19
CA VAL A 167 -1.69 -14.24 -17.06
C VAL A 167 -1.84 -13.11 -16.05
N CYS A 168 -2.38 -13.46 -14.89
CA CYS A 168 -2.29 -12.62 -13.72
C CYS A 168 -0.83 -12.65 -13.24
N GLN A 169 0.02 -11.80 -13.83
CA GLN A 169 1.33 -11.53 -13.27
C GLN A 169 1.14 -10.62 -12.07
N ILE A 170 0.73 -11.23 -10.97
CA ILE A 170 0.93 -10.64 -9.67
C ILE A 170 1.98 -11.52 -8.99
N PRO A 171 3.30 -11.27 -9.22
CA PRO A 171 4.39 -11.75 -8.36
C PRO A 171 4.26 -11.28 -6.91
N LEU A 172 3.03 -10.98 -6.46
CA LEU A 172 2.55 -9.94 -5.57
C LEU A 172 3.58 -9.60 -4.59
N MET A 173 3.76 -8.32 -4.42
CA MET A 173 4.65 -7.98 -3.38
C MET A 173 6.09 -8.40 -3.63
N LYS A 174 6.53 -9.18 -4.67
CA LYS A 174 7.90 -9.73 -4.80
C LYS A 174 9.00 -8.71 -4.58
N GLU A 175 8.61 -7.48 -4.87
CA GLU A 175 9.12 -6.12 -4.70
C GLU A 175 8.26 -5.07 -3.96
N MET A 176 6.94 -5.25 -3.73
CA MET A 176 6.33 -4.38 -2.72
C MET A 176 7.18 -4.53 -1.46
N LEU A 177 7.74 -5.74 -1.24
CA LEU A 177 8.99 -6.05 -0.52
C LEU A 177 10.31 -5.79 -1.27
N LYS A 178 10.68 -4.52 -1.28
CA LYS A 178 11.61 -4.08 -0.24
C LYS A 178 10.93 -3.32 0.90
N ARG A 179 9.66 -2.88 0.69
CA ARG A 179 8.69 -2.34 1.67
C ARG A 179 9.35 -1.50 2.72
N PHE A 180 9.35 -0.18 2.60
CA PHE A 180 9.71 0.58 3.80
C PHE A 180 11.13 0.22 4.32
N GLN A 181 12.02 -0.24 3.41
CA GLN A 181 13.48 -0.13 3.50
C GLN A 181 13.89 1.33 3.28
#